data_AF-A0A7K2MRM0-F1
#
_entry.id   AF-A0A7K2MRM0-F1
#
_cell.length_a   1.000
_cell.length_b   1.000
_cell.length_c   1.000
_cell.angle_alpha   90.00
_cell.angle_beta   90.00
_cell.angle_gamma   90.00
#
_symmetry.space_group_name_H-M   'P 1'
#
loop_
_entity.id
_entity.type
_entity.pdbx_description
1 polymer ?
#
loop_
_entity_poly.entity_id
_entity_poly.type
_entity_poly.pdbx_seq_one_letter_code
_entity_poly.pdbx_strand_id
1 'polypeptide(L)'
;PRHRHPEPPPADPGDRTLLNTLLRLPPRHRRTLVLYDGVGLDLPETAAETEASTPAAAHRLLRAREAVADRLPALADPQVLHQRLAELASNERLGAARPPSVRRGGERRARFRTRAAIAFTVALIGTTALTVRTAPTHYEPPVSPGQAVRGVPPRVAPGSLSDEELELRQKLRDQLQDGPERLSPRLE
;
A
#
# COMPACT_ATOMS: atom_id res chain seq x y z
N PRO A 1 -9.49 23.43 31.96
CA PRO A 1 -9.93 22.00 31.88
C PRO A 1 -10.34 21.54 33.27
N ARG A 2 -11.64 21.45 33.56
CA ARG A 2 -12.10 20.89 34.84
C ARG A 2 -11.79 19.40 34.80
N HIS A 3 -11.03 18.92 35.79
CA HIS A 3 -10.72 17.51 35.94
C HIS A 3 -12.04 16.73 35.96
N ARG A 4 -12.25 15.85 34.99
CA ARG A 4 -13.33 14.88 35.07
C ARG A 4 -12.91 13.93 36.18
N HIS A 5 -13.67 13.91 37.27
CA HIS A 5 -13.51 12.84 38.24
C HIS A 5 -13.84 11.52 37.52
N PRO A 6 -13.02 10.47 37.69
CA PRO A 6 -13.36 9.15 37.19
C PRO A 6 -14.77 8.81 37.65
N GLU A 7 -15.61 8.32 36.74
CA GLU A 7 -16.88 7.73 37.16
C GLU A 7 -16.58 6.55 38.10
N PRO A 8 -17.44 6.32 39.10
CA PRO A 8 -17.27 5.18 39.99
C PRO A 8 -17.19 3.90 39.13
N PRO A 9 -16.29 2.96 39.46
CA PRO A 9 -16.20 1.72 38.71
C PRO A 9 -17.49 0.91 38.88
N PRO A 10 -17.82 0.02 37.92
CA PRO A 10 -19.01 -0.80 37.99
C PRO A 10 -19.18 -1.53 39.33
N ALA A 11 -20.40 -1.70 39.81
CA ALA A 11 -20.64 -2.34 41.10
C ALA A 11 -20.24 -3.84 41.06
N ASP A 12 -20.66 -4.53 40.00
CA ASP A 12 -20.37 -5.95 39.79
C ASP A 12 -18.87 -6.18 39.48
N PRO A 13 -18.20 -7.13 40.17
CA PRO A 13 -16.79 -7.42 39.92
C PRO A 13 -16.52 -8.00 38.51
N GLY A 14 -17.47 -8.74 37.94
CA GLY A 14 -17.37 -9.26 36.57
C GLY A 14 -17.39 -8.12 35.55
N ASP A 15 -18.32 -7.19 35.72
CA ASP A 15 -18.49 -5.99 34.91
C ASP A 15 -17.26 -5.07 34.98
N ARG A 16 -16.68 -4.88 36.18
CA ARG A 16 -15.39 -4.19 36.36
C ARG A 16 -14.26 -4.87 35.59
N THR A 17 -14.22 -6.20 35.62
CA THR A 17 -13.16 -6.98 34.98
C THR A 17 -13.28 -6.89 33.45
N LEU A 18 -14.50 -6.97 32.93
CA LEU A 18 -14.80 -6.78 31.51
C LEU A 18 -14.41 -5.37 31.05
N LEU A 19 -14.86 -4.33 31.77
CA LEU A 19 -14.52 -2.94 31.45
C LEU A 19 -13.00 -2.71 31.43
N ASN A 20 -12.28 -3.21 32.45
CA ASN A 20 -10.82 -3.09 32.50
C ASN A 20 -10.14 -3.83 31.34
N THR A 21 -10.64 -4.99 30.95
CA THR A 21 -10.14 -5.75 29.80
C THR A 21 -10.32 -4.96 28.51
N LEU A 22 -11.51 -4.39 28.28
CA LEU A 22 -11.76 -3.51 27.13
C LEU A 22 -10.82 -2.29 27.14
N LEU A 23 -10.64 -1.64 28.29
CA LEU A 23 -9.78 -0.45 28.40
C LEU A 23 -8.30 -0.73 28.09
N ARG A 24 -7.82 -1.97 28.27
CA ARG A 24 -6.48 -2.42 27.89
C ARG A 24 -6.31 -2.68 26.39
N LEU A 25 -7.40 -2.86 25.64
CA LEU A 25 -7.32 -3.02 24.19
C LEU A 25 -6.84 -1.72 23.52
N PRO A 26 -6.07 -1.79 22.42
CA PRO A 26 -5.73 -0.61 21.65
C PRO A 26 -7.02 0.11 21.18
N PRO A 27 -7.06 1.45 21.16
CA PRO A 27 -8.32 2.20 20.95
C PRO A 27 -9.10 1.82 19.69
N ARG A 28 -8.42 1.47 18.60
CA ARG A 28 -9.07 1.04 17.34
C ARG A 28 -9.77 -0.32 17.50
N HIS A 29 -9.11 -1.27 18.15
CA HIS A 29 -9.65 -2.62 18.40
C HIS A 29 -10.83 -2.55 19.37
N ARG A 30 -10.69 -1.78 20.46
CA ARG A 30 -11.79 -1.52 21.40
C ARG A 30 -13.03 -0.94 20.70
N ARG A 31 -12.85 0.13 19.90
CA ARG A 31 -13.96 0.80 19.21
C ARG A 31 -14.65 -0.16 18.23
N THR A 32 -13.90 -0.90 17.42
CA THR A 32 -14.47 -1.89 16.49
C THR A 32 -15.26 -2.97 17.23
N LEU A 33 -14.73 -3.54 18.31
CA LEU A 33 -15.43 -4.55 19.10
C LEU A 33 -16.69 -3.99 19.75
N VAL A 34 -16.63 -2.81 20.37
CA VAL A 34 -17.82 -2.21 21.02
C VAL A 34 -18.91 -1.87 20.00
N LEU A 35 -18.56 -1.41 18.79
CA LEU A 35 -19.56 -1.13 17.76
C LEU A 35 -20.21 -2.40 17.21
N TYR A 36 -19.40 -3.44 16.96
CA TYR A 36 -19.91 -4.69 16.41
C TYR A 36 -20.58 -5.56 17.48
N ASP A 37 -19.84 -5.96 18.52
CA ASP A 37 -20.31 -6.85 19.58
C ASP A 37 -21.07 -6.14 20.71
N GLY A 38 -20.92 -4.81 20.88
CA GLY A 38 -21.65 -4.08 21.92
C GLY A 38 -22.93 -3.43 21.41
N VAL A 39 -22.83 -2.67 20.33
CA VAL A 39 -23.97 -1.96 19.71
C VAL A 39 -24.75 -2.85 18.75
N GLY A 40 -24.11 -3.87 18.15
CA GLY A 40 -24.78 -4.78 17.21
C GLY A 40 -24.79 -4.27 15.76
N LEU A 41 -23.90 -3.34 15.39
CA LEU A 41 -23.75 -2.92 13.99
C LEU A 41 -23.24 -4.06 13.13
N ASP A 42 -23.61 -4.07 11.86
CA ASP A 42 -23.01 -5.01 10.92
C ASP A 42 -21.54 -4.65 10.61
N LEU A 43 -20.87 -5.53 9.87
CA LEU A 43 -19.44 -5.35 9.60
C LEU A 43 -19.15 -4.17 8.65
N PRO A 44 -19.89 -3.98 7.53
CA PRO A 44 -19.78 -2.78 6.71
C PRO A 44 -20.04 -1.46 7.45
N GLU A 45 -21.08 -1.37 8.28
CA GLU A 45 -21.41 -0.18 9.06
C GLU A 45 -20.34 0.10 10.11
N THR A 46 -19.87 -0.93 10.80
CA THR A 46 -18.73 -0.81 11.74
C THR A 46 -17.47 -0.31 11.02
N ALA A 47 -17.22 -0.78 9.79
CA ALA A 47 -16.10 -0.32 8.99
C ALA A 47 -16.23 1.18 8.63
N ALA A 48 -17.42 1.61 8.20
CA ALA A 48 -17.72 3.01 7.92
C ALA A 48 -17.53 3.90 9.16
N GLU A 49 -18.11 3.53 10.31
CA GLU A 49 -18.02 4.30 11.56
C GLU A 49 -16.60 4.34 12.15
N THR A 50 -15.73 3.40 11.77
CA THR A 50 -14.33 3.38 12.18
C THR A 50 -13.35 3.92 11.13
N GLU A 51 -13.86 4.54 10.06
CA GLU A 51 -13.07 5.05 8.93
C GLU A 51 -12.10 3.97 8.41
N ALA A 52 -12.57 2.74 8.25
CA ALA A 52 -11.78 1.57 7.85
C ALA A 52 -12.40 0.85 6.65
N SER A 53 -11.59 0.10 5.92
CA SER A 53 -12.13 -0.88 4.98
C SER A 53 -12.73 -2.07 5.74
N THR A 54 -13.71 -2.74 5.14
CA THR A 54 -14.37 -3.92 5.73
C THR A 54 -13.38 -5.01 6.16
N PRO A 55 -12.36 -5.39 5.35
CA PRO A 55 -11.35 -6.37 5.79
C PRO A 55 -10.51 -5.88 6.97
N ALA A 56 -10.20 -4.57 7.03
CA ALA A 56 -9.47 -4.02 8.16
C ALA A 56 -10.31 -4.00 9.45
N ALA A 57 -11.61 -3.75 9.35
CA ALA A 57 -12.54 -3.86 10.47
C ALA A 57 -12.65 -5.33 10.94
N ALA A 58 -12.78 -6.28 10.02
CA ALA A 58 -12.83 -7.71 10.31
C ALA A 58 -11.58 -8.18 11.08
N HIS A 59 -10.39 -7.81 10.59
CA HIS A 59 -9.13 -8.17 11.24
C HIS A 59 -9.02 -7.56 12.64
N ARG A 60 -9.39 -6.28 12.81
CA ARG A 60 -9.39 -5.63 14.12
C ARG A 60 -10.37 -6.31 15.09
N LEU A 61 -11.54 -6.72 14.62
CA LEU A 61 -12.52 -7.44 15.43
C LEU A 61 -11.97 -8.78 15.90
N LEU A 62 -11.39 -9.57 14.98
CA LEU A 62 -10.76 -10.85 15.31
C LEU A 62 -9.70 -10.69 16.40
N ARG A 63 -8.76 -9.76 16.21
CA ARG A 63 -7.67 -9.51 17.18
C ARG A 63 -8.20 -8.96 18.52
N ALA A 64 -9.29 -8.21 18.49
CA ALA A 64 -9.94 -7.74 19.72
C ALA A 64 -10.56 -8.91 20.49
N ARG A 65 -11.28 -9.81 19.82
CA ARG A 65 -11.89 -11.00 20.43
C ARG A 65 -10.84 -11.95 20.98
N GLU A 66 -9.76 -12.21 20.23
CA GLU A 66 -8.60 -12.99 20.73
C GLU A 66 -8.05 -12.40 22.03
N ALA A 67 -7.75 -11.10 22.04
CA ALA A 67 -7.18 -10.44 23.22
C ALA A 67 -8.13 -10.39 24.44
N VAL A 68 -9.45 -10.45 24.21
CA VAL A 68 -10.47 -10.60 25.25
C VAL A 68 -10.50 -12.04 25.75
N ALA A 69 -10.57 -13.03 24.85
CA ALA A 69 -10.60 -14.44 25.20
C ALA A 69 -9.36 -14.89 25.98
N ASP A 70 -8.17 -14.37 25.62
CA ASP A 70 -6.91 -14.62 26.33
C ASP A 70 -6.97 -14.21 27.81
N ARG A 71 -7.75 -13.17 28.14
CA ARG A 71 -7.89 -12.63 29.50
C ARG A 71 -9.14 -13.13 30.22
N LEU A 72 -10.20 -13.38 29.46
CA LEU A 72 -11.52 -13.79 29.93
C LEU A 72 -12.00 -14.96 29.06
N PRO A 73 -11.50 -16.18 29.28
CA PRO A 73 -11.83 -17.35 28.47
C PRO A 73 -13.34 -17.67 28.46
N ALA A 74 -14.04 -17.35 29.54
CA ALA A 74 -15.49 -17.48 29.62
C ALA A 74 -16.26 -16.62 28.60
N LEU A 75 -15.60 -15.61 28.00
CA LEU A 75 -16.16 -14.72 26.97
C LEU A 75 -15.60 -15.01 25.58
N ALA A 76 -15.04 -16.21 25.36
CA ALA A 76 -14.53 -16.61 24.06
C ALA A 76 -15.65 -16.79 23.02
N ASP A 77 -16.86 -17.16 23.46
CA ASP A 77 -18.05 -17.19 22.62
C ASP A 77 -18.54 -15.75 22.35
N PRO A 78 -18.60 -15.31 21.06
CA PRO A 78 -19.10 -14.00 20.70
C PRO A 78 -20.51 -13.67 21.20
N GLN A 79 -21.40 -14.67 21.29
CA GLN A 79 -22.78 -14.45 21.75
C GLN A 79 -22.80 -14.14 23.26
N VAL A 80 -22.01 -14.86 24.04
CA VAL A 80 -21.83 -14.61 25.47
C VAL A 80 -21.18 -13.25 25.70
N LEU A 81 -20.17 -12.90 24.90
CA LEU A 81 -19.55 -11.58 24.95
C LEU A 81 -20.56 -10.46 24.67
N HIS A 82 -21.37 -10.60 23.62
CA HIS A 82 -22.42 -9.63 23.28
C HIS A 82 -23.41 -9.43 24.44
N GLN A 83 -23.92 -10.53 25.00
CA GLN A 83 -24.84 -10.48 26.13
C GLN A 83 -24.22 -9.77 27.34
N ARG A 84 -22.97 -10.10 27.69
CA ARG A 84 -22.28 -9.45 28.82
C ARG A 84 -21.98 -7.97 28.57
N LEU A 85 -21.72 -7.56 27.33
CA LEU A 85 -21.59 -6.15 26.96
C LEU A 85 -22.94 -5.41 27.09
N ALA A 86 -24.04 -6.05 26.72
CA ALA A 86 -25.38 -5.49 26.87
C ALA A 86 -25.79 -5.34 28.34
N GLU A 87 -25.50 -6.34 29.18
CA GLU A 87 -25.71 -6.30 30.64
C GLU A 87 -24.87 -5.18 31.28
N LEU A 88 -23.59 -5.08 30.93
CA LEU A 88 -22.72 -4.00 31.40
C LEU A 88 -23.29 -2.62 31.04
N ALA A 89 -23.78 -2.46 29.80
CA ALA A 89 -24.33 -1.19 29.33
C ALA A 89 -25.67 -0.81 29.96
N SER A 90 -26.50 -1.80 30.34
CA SER A 90 -27.79 -1.54 31.00
C SER A 90 -27.63 -1.21 32.49
N ASN A 91 -26.66 -1.84 33.15
CA ASN A 91 -26.35 -1.62 34.57
C ASN A 91 -25.62 -0.29 34.80
N GLU A 92 -24.73 0.10 33.88
CA GLU A 92 -23.89 1.29 34.02
C GLU A 92 -24.46 2.47 33.23
N ARG A 93 -25.16 3.39 33.91
CA ARG A 93 -25.56 4.69 33.33
C ARG A 93 -24.36 5.63 33.23
N LEU A 94 -23.55 5.46 32.19
CA LEU A 94 -22.44 6.37 31.90
C LEU A 94 -22.99 7.72 31.42
N GLY A 95 -22.61 8.80 32.11
CA GLY A 95 -23.00 10.14 31.74
C GLY A 95 -22.34 10.54 30.40
N ALA A 96 -23.16 10.96 29.44
CA ALA A 96 -22.64 11.50 28.17
C ALA A 96 -21.58 12.57 28.44
N ALA A 97 -20.45 12.49 27.73
CA ALA A 97 -19.38 13.46 27.89
C ALA A 97 -19.91 14.88 27.65
N ARG A 98 -19.56 15.83 28.52
CA ARG A 98 -20.02 17.21 28.37
C ARG A 98 -19.64 17.75 26.98
N PRO A 99 -20.55 18.44 26.26
CA PRO A 99 -20.30 18.95 24.90
C PRO A 99 -18.92 19.62 24.67
N PRO A 100 -18.37 20.45 25.58
CA PRO A 100 -17.07 21.10 25.35
C PRO A 100 -15.87 20.14 25.34
N SER A 101 -15.93 18.99 26.02
CA SER A 101 -14.82 18.02 25.97
C SER A 101 -14.76 17.28 24.64
N VAL A 102 -15.92 16.92 24.09
CA VAL A 102 -16.03 16.28 22.77
C VAL A 102 -15.52 17.24 21.69
N ARG A 103 -15.97 18.51 21.75
CA ARG A 103 -15.55 19.56 20.82
C ARG A 103 -14.03 19.79 20.83
N ARG A 104 -13.42 19.95 22.01
CA ARG A 104 -11.97 20.17 22.12
C ARG A 104 -11.15 18.97 21.63
N GLY A 105 -11.60 17.75 21.90
CA GLY A 105 -10.95 16.53 21.40
C GLY A 105 -11.00 16.46 19.88
N GLY A 106 -12.17 16.69 19.29
CA GLY A 106 -12.37 16.74 17.85
C GLY A 106 -11.53 17.82 17.17
N GLU A 107 -11.55 19.05 17.70
CA GLU A 107 -10.78 20.17 17.14
C GLU A 107 -9.26 19.89 17.12
N ARG A 108 -8.71 19.27 18.16
CA ARG A 108 -7.28 18.91 18.19
C ARG A 108 -6.94 17.89 17.12
N ARG A 109 -7.75 16.84 16.99
CA ARG A 109 -7.56 15.78 15.99
C ARG A 109 -7.68 16.34 14.56
N ALA A 110 -8.68 17.17 14.32
CA ALA A 110 -8.89 17.84 13.04
C ALA A 110 -7.69 18.72 12.68
N ARG A 111 -7.27 19.62 13.59
CA ARG A 111 -6.11 20.50 13.36
C ARG A 111 -4.83 19.72 13.08
N PHE A 112 -4.59 18.62 13.79
CA PHE A 112 -3.42 17.77 13.53
C PHE A 112 -3.48 17.14 12.13
N ARG A 113 -4.62 16.54 11.75
CA ARG A 113 -4.82 15.96 10.41
C ARG A 113 -4.66 17.00 9.30
N THR A 114 -5.25 18.18 9.45
CA THR A 114 -5.13 19.28 8.48
C THR A 114 -3.69 19.74 8.33
N ARG A 115 -2.97 19.94 9.44
CA ARG A 115 -1.55 20.35 9.39
C ARG A 115 -0.67 19.28 8.73
N ALA A 116 -0.91 18.00 9.02
CA ALA A 116 -0.19 16.90 8.40
C ALA A 116 -0.44 16.84 6.88
N ALA A 117 -1.69 17.00 6.43
CA ALA A 117 -2.02 17.06 5.01
C ALA A 117 -1.33 18.24 4.31
N ILE A 118 -1.39 19.43 4.89
CA ILE A 118 -0.70 20.62 4.35
C ILE A 118 0.80 20.38 4.25
N ALA A 119 1.43 19.88 5.31
CA ALA A 119 2.86 19.60 5.31
C ALA A 119 3.25 18.56 4.24
N PHE A 120 2.45 17.51 4.07
CA PHE A 120 2.67 16.50 3.03
C PHE A 120 2.54 17.08 1.62
N THR A 121 1.52 17.90 1.36
CA THR A 121 1.34 18.58 0.07
C THR A 121 2.52 19.51 -0.24
N VAL A 122 2.96 20.31 0.74
CA VAL A 122 4.12 21.20 0.58
C VAL A 122 5.39 20.40 0.30
N ALA A 123 5.60 19.29 1.01
CA ALA A 123 6.73 18.40 0.77
C ALA A 123 6.71 17.84 -0.66
N LEU A 124 5.55 17.35 -1.14
CA LEU A 124 5.39 16.79 -2.48
C LEU A 124 5.64 17.82 -3.58
N ILE A 125 5.14 19.05 -3.41
CA ILE A 125 5.44 20.17 -4.33
C ILE A 125 6.94 20.48 -4.32
N GLY A 126 7.54 20.58 -3.13
CA GLY A 126 8.97 20.85 -2.97
C GLY A 126 9.85 19.78 -3.62
N THR A 127 9.54 18.50 -3.41
CA THR A 127 10.26 17.38 -4.04
C THR A 127 10.09 17.40 -5.55
N THR A 128 8.89 17.71 -6.05
CA THR A 128 8.63 17.78 -7.50
C THR A 128 9.42 18.92 -8.14
N ALA A 129 9.41 20.11 -7.52
CA ALA A 129 10.19 21.25 -8.00
C ALA A 129 11.70 20.99 -7.95
N LEU A 130 12.19 20.31 -6.90
CA LEU A 130 13.58 19.88 -6.82
C LEU A 130 13.93 18.92 -7.96
N THR A 131 13.12 17.90 -8.20
CA THR A 131 13.30 16.96 -9.31
C THR A 131 13.31 17.67 -10.65
N VAL A 132 12.37 18.59 -10.90
CA VAL A 132 12.36 19.39 -12.14
C VAL A 132 13.65 20.22 -12.28
N ARG A 133 14.21 20.71 -11.17
CA ARG A 133 15.44 21.52 -11.19
C ARG A 133 16.72 20.70 -11.37
N THR A 134 16.76 19.46 -10.85
CA THR A 134 18.01 18.68 -10.78
C THR A 134 18.02 17.45 -11.68
N ALA A 135 16.89 17.02 -12.24
CA ALA A 135 16.84 15.84 -13.10
C ALA A 135 17.57 16.09 -14.43
N PRO A 136 18.29 15.09 -14.96
CA PRO A 136 18.84 15.14 -16.31
C PRO A 136 17.71 15.34 -17.33
N THR A 137 17.82 16.34 -18.19
CA THR A 137 16.77 16.71 -19.17
C THR A 137 16.82 15.87 -20.44
N HIS A 138 17.87 15.07 -20.62
CA HIS A 138 18.03 14.20 -21.77
C HIS A 138 18.53 12.83 -21.31
N TYR A 139 18.04 11.81 -22.02
CA TYR A 139 18.53 10.45 -21.85
C TYR A 139 19.71 10.25 -22.80
N GLU A 140 20.87 9.91 -22.25
CA GLU A 140 21.98 9.35 -23.03
C GLU A 140 21.83 7.83 -23.05
N PRO A 141 21.58 7.21 -24.22
CA PRO A 141 21.53 5.76 -24.32
C PRO A 141 22.89 5.16 -23.94
N PRO A 142 22.93 4.12 -23.10
CA PRO A 142 24.17 3.42 -22.84
C PRO A 142 24.70 2.84 -24.15
N VAL A 143 25.97 3.10 -24.44
CA VAL A 143 26.62 2.52 -25.62
C VAL A 143 26.66 1.01 -25.46
N SER A 144 25.99 0.29 -26.35
CA SER A 144 26.03 -1.18 -26.37
C SER A 144 27.49 -1.65 -26.50
N PRO A 145 27.92 -2.68 -25.75
CA PRO A 145 29.24 -3.24 -25.90
C PRO A 145 29.43 -3.69 -27.36
N GLY A 146 30.55 -3.30 -27.97
CA GLY A 146 30.85 -3.65 -29.35
C GLY A 146 30.92 -5.17 -29.51
N GLN A 147 30.03 -5.73 -30.34
CA GLN A 147 30.14 -7.12 -30.78
C GLN A 147 31.20 -7.18 -31.90
N ALA A 148 32.22 -8.02 -31.74
CA ALA A 148 33.17 -8.27 -32.82
C ALA A 148 32.42 -8.90 -34.01
N VAL A 149 32.31 -8.16 -35.12
CA VAL A 149 31.76 -8.67 -36.38
C VAL A 149 32.74 -9.72 -36.91
N ARG A 150 32.37 -11.00 -36.81
CA ARG A 150 33.14 -12.11 -37.39
C ARG A 150 32.79 -12.25 -38.88
N GLY A 151 33.79 -12.48 -39.71
CA GLY A 151 33.60 -12.71 -41.15
C GLY A 151 33.69 -11.46 -42.03
N VAL A 152 34.18 -10.32 -41.52
CA VAL A 152 34.55 -9.20 -42.39
C VAL A 152 35.73 -9.66 -43.26
N PRO A 153 35.64 -9.57 -44.61
CA PRO A 153 36.76 -9.87 -45.48
C PRO A 153 38.00 -9.08 -45.03
N PRO A 154 39.20 -9.66 -45.08
CA PRO A 154 40.42 -8.93 -44.77
C PRO A 154 40.44 -7.64 -45.60
N ARG A 155 40.86 -6.53 -44.99
CA ARG A 155 41.03 -5.27 -45.72
C ARG A 155 41.99 -5.54 -46.88
N VAL A 156 41.46 -5.50 -48.11
CA VAL A 156 42.23 -5.69 -49.33
C VAL A 156 43.26 -4.55 -49.38
N ALA A 157 44.54 -4.89 -49.43
CA ALA A 157 45.58 -3.89 -49.62
C ALA A 157 45.39 -3.24 -51.00
N PRO A 158 45.65 -1.92 -51.17
CA PRO A 158 45.65 -1.31 -52.49
C PRO A 158 46.77 -1.93 -53.31
N GLY A 159 46.44 -2.89 -54.17
CA GLY A 159 47.37 -3.67 -54.99
C GLY A 159 46.66 -4.18 -56.24
N SER A 160 47.43 -4.54 -57.26
CA SER A 160 46.89 -5.21 -58.44
C SER A 160 46.28 -6.55 -58.05
N LEU A 161 45.15 -6.89 -58.66
CA LEU A 161 44.52 -8.20 -58.50
C LEU A 161 45.51 -9.29 -58.93
N SER A 162 45.58 -10.37 -58.17
CA SER A 162 46.27 -11.60 -58.58
C SER A 162 45.57 -12.23 -59.80
N ASP A 163 46.27 -13.11 -60.51
CA ASP A 163 45.72 -13.79 -61.69
C ASP A 163 44.46 -14.61 -61.35
N GLU A 164 44.44 -15.28 -60.18
CA GLU A 164 43.26 -16.01 -59.67
C GLU A 164 42.06 -15.07 -59.44
N GLU A 165 42.30 -13.87 -58.91
CA GLU A 165 41.26 -12.86 -58.69
C GLU A 165 40.78 -12.23 -60.01
N LEU A 166 41.67 -12.09 -61.01
CA LEU A 166 41.30 -11.65 -62.36
C LEU A 166 40.45 -12.69 -63.08
N GLU A 167 40.81 -13.96 -63.01
CA GLU A 167 40.00 -15.06 -63.54
C GLU A 167 38.64 -15.15 -62.85
N LEU A 168 38.62 -15.05 -61.52
CA LEU A 168 37.37 -15.02 -60.75
C LEU A 168 36.50 -13.83 -61.15
N ARG A 169 37.10 -12.64 -61.32
CA ARG A 169 36.40 -11.43 -61.78
C ARG A 169 35.85 -11.60 -63.19
N GLN A 170 36.62 -12.20 -64.09
CA GLN A 170 36.19 -12.50 -65.46
C GLN A 170 35.00 -13.47 -65.43
N LYS A 171 35.13 -14.58 -64.69
CA LYS A 171 34.07 -15.58 -64.52
C LYS A 171 32.79 -14.99 -63.91
N LEU A 172 32.91 -14.15 -62.88
CA LEU A 172 31.77 -13.46 -62.27
C LEU A 172 31.11 -12.49 -63.26
N ARG A 173 31.89 -11.82 -64.09
CA ARG A 173 31.39 -10.90 -65.11
C ARG A 173 30.67 -11.64 -66.23
N ASP A 174 31.19 -12.80 -66.64
CA ASP A 174 30.58 -13.67 -67.64
C ASP A 174 29.28 -14.30 -67.09
N GLN A 175 29.27 -14.73 -65.82
CA GLN A 175 28.07 -15.25 -65.14
C GLN A 175 27.01 -14.18 -64.86
N LEU A 176 27.40 -12.91 -64.70
CA LEU A 176 26.45 -11.80 -64.54
C LEU A 176 25.74 -11.45 -65.86
N GLN A 177 26.23 -11.93 -67.02
CA GLN A 177 25.59 -11.65 -68.31
C GLN A 177 24.32 -12.47 -68.54
N ASP A 178 24.10 -13.55 -67.76
CA ASP A 178 22.86 -14.34 -67.78
C ASP A 178 21.76 -13.71 -66.88
N GLY A 179 21.21 -12.59 -67.32
CA GLY A 179 19.84 -12.14 -67.03
C GLY A 179 19.48 -11.67 -65.60
N PRO A 180 18.40 -10.87 -65.45
CA PRO A 180 18.09 -10.07 -64.26
C PRO A 180 17.38 -10.83 -63.11
N GLU A 181 17.50 -12.15 -63.01
CA GLU A 181 16.67 -12.93 -62.07
C GLU A 181 17.15 -12.90 -60.60
N ARG A 182 18.17 -12.11 -60.25
CA ARG A 182 18.68 -12.06 -58.87
C ARG A 182 18.65 -10.66 -58.27
N LEU A 183 17.45 -10.10 -58.06
CA LEU A 183 17.24 -9.01 -57.10
C LEU A 183 15.84 -9.06 -56.45
N SER A 184 15.38 -10.22 -55.99
CA SER A 184 14.32 -10.26 -54.97
C SER A 184 14.68 -11.25 -53.86
N PRO A 185 14.79 -10.79 -52.60
CA PRO A 185 14.93 -11.72 -51.49
C PRO A 185 13.65 -12.56 -51.38
N ARG A 186 13.78 -13.89 -51.33
CA ARG A 186 12.67 -14.75 -50.93
C ARG A 186 12.42 -14.52 -49.44
N LEU A 187 11.18 -14.16 -49.12
CA LEU A 187 10.66 -14.21 -47.77
C LEU A 187 10.47 -15.69 -47.42
N GLU A 188 11.29 -16.21 -46.52
CA GLU A 188 10.85 -17.25 -45.59
C GLU A 188 10.27 -16.57 -44.35
#